data_AF-A0AAI9R7D8-F1
#
_entry.id   AF-A0AAI9R7D8-F1
#
_cell.length_a   1.000
_cell.length_b   1.000
_cell.length_c   1.000
_cell.angle_alpha   90.00
_cell.angle_beta   90.00
_cell.angle_gamma   90.00
#
_symmetry.space_group_name_H-M   'P 1'
#
loop_
_entity.id
_entity.type
_entity.pdbx_description
1 polymer ?
#
loop_
_entity_poly.entity_id
_entity_poly.type
_entity_poly.pdbx_seq_one_letter_code
_entity_poly.pdbx_strand_id
1 'polypeptide(L)'
;MITKAHDGLVGALNILFSKSNIGKVTLSEVTVEQWRSVQSIVLANEGTLKSEDGRLMGRLDLLVADLDENGSSKGWIVADLKTGNPPKQKLNEKVSRQLRFYRDLLKENNPDHPPVHAEGWYSSNQTVHRADGPSVLAEALEAWEGMRPTKTPLEPTPGEMQCGFCEWKAWCPSWWVARRDGLLPPGAMFRDEVVSTIRFDSESGAALFQRMPPVGDDGELAASDHRFGAILRDQALTQMQELIDSGYEGPIFLGSARVDGKIFHLGDWCEVLPWTPLLESIRE
;
A
#
# COMPACT_ATOMS: atom_id res chain seq x y z
N MET A 1 -9.03 -8.54 -23.33
CA MET A 1 -8.24 -8.27 -22.11
C MET A 1 -8.81 -7.06 -21.35
N ILE A 2 -10.13 -7.04 -21.07
CA ILE A 2 -10.88 -5.94 -20.41
C ILE A 2 -11.65 -6.45 -19.16
N THR A 3 -11.64 -7.76 -18.90
CA THR A 3 -12.56 -8.42 -17.97
C THR A 3 -12.43 -7.92 -16.53
N LYS A 4 -11.23 -7.88 -15.94
CA LYS A 4 -11.10 -7.54 -14.50
C LYS A 4 -11.56 -6.12 -14.15
N ALA A 5 -11.25 -5.12 -15.00
CA ALA A 5 -11.68 -3.75 -14.77
C ALA A 5 -13.20 -3.60 -14.96
N HIS A 6 -13.74 -4.25 -15.98
CA HIS A 6 -15.18 -4.30 -16.22
C HIS A 6 -15.92 -5.02 -15.07
N ASP A 7 -15.41 -6.16 -14.60
CA ASP A 7 -15.98 -6.92 -13.49
C ASP A 7 -15.95 -6.10 -12.20
N GLY A 8 -14.86 -5.36 -11.96
CA GLY A 8 -14.76 -4.41 -10.86
C GLY A 8 -15.80 -3.28 -10.95
N LEU A 9 -15.98 -2.68 -12.12
CA LEU A 9 -17.01 -1.65 -12.35
C LEU A 9 -18.42 -2.21 -12.08
N VAL A 10 -18.75 -3.37 -12.67
CA VAL A 10 -20.04 -4.03 -12.47
C VAL A 10 -20.26 -4.36 -10.99
N GLY A 11 -19.23 -4.83 -10.30
CA GLY A 11 -19.29 -5.11 -8.87
C GLY A 11 -19.57 -3.88 -8.02
N ALA A 12 -18.86 -2.77 -8.27
CA ALA A 12 -19.04 -1.51 -7.58
C ALA A 12 -20.45 -0.93 -7.79
N LEU A 13 -20.94 -0.93 -9.04
CA LEU A 13 -22.27 -0.42 -9.37
C LEU A 13 -23.38 -1.26 -8.74
N ASN A 14 -23.23 -2.59 -8.67
CA ASN A 14 -24.20 -3.44 -7.98
C ASN A 14 -24.28 -3.16 -6.47
N ILE A 15 -23.17 -2.78 -5.83
CA ILE A 15 -23.22 -2.32 -4.43
C ILE A 15 -24.04 -1.02 -4.34
N LEU A 16 -23.79 -0.05 -5.22
CA LEU A 16 -24.56 1.21 -5.27
C LEU A 16 -26.05 1.00 -5.51
N PHE A 17 -26.43 0.12 -6.45
CA PHE A 17 -27.83 -0.22 -6.70
C PHE A 17 -28.48 -0.86 -5.48
N SER A 18 -27.77 -1.75 -4.80
CA SER A 18 -28.24 -2.33 -3.54
C SER A 18 -28.45 -1.28 -2.46
N LYS A 19 -27.57 -0.28 -2.35
CA LYS A 19 -27.72 0.84 -1.39
C LYS A 19 -28.87 1.79 -1.74
N SER A 20 -29.31 1.78 -2.99
CA SER A 20 -30.42 2.58 -3.51
C SER A 20 -31.76 1.82 -3.52
N ASN A 21 -31.85 0.66 -2.86
CA ASN A 21 -33.01 -0.25 -2.85
C ASN A 21 -33.47 -0.75 -4.25
N ILE A 22 -32.59 -0.72 -5.25
CA ILE A 22 -32.88 -1.19 -6.62
C ILE A 22 -32.61 -2.69 -6.77
N GLY A 23 -31.72 -3.25 -5.93
CA GLY A 23 -31.23 -4.63 -6.07
C GLY A 23 -30.12 -4.77 -7.12
N LYS A 24 -29.84 -6.00 -7.56
CA LYS A 24 -28.82 -6.26 -8.60
C LYS A 24 -29.44 -6.10 -9.98
N VAL A 25 -28.76 -5.36 -10.85
CA VAL A 25 -29.23 -5.07 -12.22
C VAL A 25 -28.07 -5.26 -13.18
N THR A 26 -28.32 -5.85 -14.34
CA THR A 26 -27.32 -5.93 -15.41
C THR A 26 -27.02 -4.54 -15.93
N LEU A 27 -25.76 -4.19 -16.16
CA LEU A 27 -25.38 -2.83 -16.55
C LEU A 27 -26.12 -2.33 -17.81
N SER A 28 -26.37 -3.21 -18.78
CA SER A 28 -27.10 -2.92 -20.01
C SER A 28 -28.61 -2.66 -19.82
N GLU A 29 -29.15 -2.98 -18.65
CA GLU A 29 -30.58 -2.89 -18.32
C GLU A 29 -30.89 -1.73 -17.37
N VAL A 30 -29.86 -0.99 -16.95
CA VAL A 30 -30.00 0.16 -16.03
C VAL A 30 -30.77 1.28 -16.73
N THR A 31 -31.91 1.66 -16.16
CA THR A 31 -32.74 2.74 -16.69
C THR A 31 -32.25 4.12 -16.22
N VAL A 32 -32.64 5.17 -16.93
CA VAL A 32 -32.38 6.57 -16.51
C VAL A 32 -32.99 6.86 -15.14
N GLU A 33 -34.15 6.29 -14.84
CA GLU A 33 -34.83 6.44 -13.55
C GLU A 33 -34.03 5.78 -12.42
N GLN A 34 -33.58 4.53 -12.61
CA GLN A 34 -32.72 3.83 -11.66
C GLN A 34 -31.42 4.61 -11.40
N TRP A 35 -30.82 5.18 -12.45
CA TRP A 35 -29.63 6.00 -12.29
C TRP A 35 -29.89 7.28 -11.50
N ARG A 36 -31.02 7.96 -11.75
CA ARG A 36 -31.44 9.13 -10.96
C ARG A 36 -31.63 8.77 -9.48
N SER A 37 -32.20 7.60 -9.18
CA SER A 37 -32.34 7.11 -7.81
C SER A 37 -30.98 6.90 -7.14
N VAL A 38 -30.01 6.29 -7.82
CA VAL A 38 -28.62 6.18 -7.32
C VAL A 38 -28.01 7.55 -7.06
N GLN A 39 -28.12 8.48 -8.02
CA GLN A 39 -27.58 9.82 -7.86
C GLN A 39 -28.20 10.57 -6.68
N SER A 40 -29.49 10.34 -6.41
CA SER A 40 -30.20 11.03 -5.32
C SER A 40 -29.69 10.67 -3.93
N ILE A 41 -29.06 9.51 -3.75
CA ILE A 41 -28.50 9.10 -2.46
C ILE A 41 -27.04 9.52 -2.29
N VAL A 42 -26.36 9.97 -3.35
CA VAL A 42 -24.96 10.41 -3.26
C VAL A 42 -24.92 11.84 -2.72
N LEU A 43 -24.36 11.98 -1.51
CA LEU A 43 -24.25 13.26 -0.83
C LEU A 43 -22.94 13.98 -1.19
N ALA A 44 -21.86 13.23 -1.37
CA ALA A 44 -20.58 13.73 -1.87
C ALA A 44 -19.79 12.61 -2.55
N ASN A 45 -18.92 12.97 -3.50
CA ASN A 45 -17.91 12.10 -4.09
C ASN A 45 -16.56 12.84 -4.10
N GLU A 46 -15.46 12.11 -3.92
CA GLU A 46 -14.09 12.68 -3.94
C GLU A 46 -13.90 13.91 -3.02
N GLY A 47 -14.69 13.95 -1.93
CA GLY A 47 -14.77 15.09 -1.02
C GLY A 47 -13.53 15.19 -0.14
N THR A 48 -12.93 16.38 -0.03
CA THR A 48 -11.82 16.62 0.90
C THR A 48 -12.35 16.83 2.31
N LEU A 49 -11.83 16.06 3.25
CA LEU A 49 -12.02 16.23 4.68
C LEU A 49 -10.74 16.80 5.30
N LYS A 50 -10.91 17.74 6.24
CA LYS A 50 -9.81 18.31 7.03
C LYS A 50 -10.23 18.34 8.50
N SER A 51 -9.28 18.24 9.42
CA SER A 51 -9.53 18.56 10.83
C SER A 51 -9.68 20.06 11.02
N GLU A 52 -10.26 20.49 12.13
CA GLU A 52 -10.42 21.91 12.48
C GLU A 52 -9.09 22.69 12.42
N ASP A 53 -8.00 22.06 12.84
CA ASP A 53 -6.65 22.64 12.83
C ASP A 53 -5.88 22.43 11.51
N GLY A 54 -6.50 21.75 10.54
CA GLY A 54 -5.95 21.47 9.21
C GLY A 54 -4.79 20.48 9.15
N ARG A 55 -4.40 19.84 10.27
CA ARG A 55 -3.26 18.90 10.30
C ARG A 55 -3.60 17.55 9.72
N LEU A 56 -4.82 17.08 9.96
CA LEU A 56 -5.33 15.81 9.46
C LEU A 56 -6.17 16.07 8.22
N MET A 57 -5.90 15.32 7.15
CA MET A 57 -6.62 15.45 5.89
C MET A 57 -6.94 14.07 5.31
N GLY A 58 -8.09 13.95 4.67
CA GLY A 58 -8.51 12.76 3.97
C GLY A 58 -9.31 13.10 2.72
N ARG A 59 -9.44 12.13 1.81
CA ARG A 59 -10.34 12.23 0.65
C ARG A 59 -11.31 11.07 0.70
N LEU A 60 -12.60 11.39 0.73
CA LEU A 60 -13.67 10.42 0.63
C LEU A 60 -13.74 9.89 -0.79
N ASP A 61 -13.89 8.58 -0.97
CA ASP A 61 -14.34 8.08 -2.27
C ASP A 61 -15.81 8.46 -2.45
N LEU A 62 -16.65 8.13 -1.46
CA LEU A 62 -18.08 8.36 -1.53
C LEU A 62 -18.72 8.59 -0.16
N LEU A 63 -19.67 9.52 -0.11
CA LEU A 63 -20.62 9.70 0.99
C LEU A 63 -22.02 9.49 0.45
N VAL A 64 -22.76 8.54 1.02
CA VAL A 64 -24.15 8.26 0.62
C VAL A 64 -25.12 8.30 1.80
N ALA A 65 -26.38 8.59 1.51
CA ALA A 65 -27.47 8.39 2.45
C ALA A 65 -27.64 6.88 2.73
N ASP A 66 -27.75 6.53 4.01
CA ASP A 66 -28.12 5.20 4.45
C ASP A 66 -29.65 5.11 4.40
N LEU A 67 -30.19 4.42 3.40
CA LEU A 67 -31.64 4.28 3.26
C LEU A 67 -32.17 3.15 4.16
N ASP A 68 -33.37 3.35 4.70
CA ASP A 68 -34.20 2.28 5.23
C ASP A 68 -34.98 1.56 4.12
N GLU A 69 -35.77 0.56 4.49
CA GLU A 69 -36.58 -0.23 3.55
C GLU A 69 -37.64 0.61 2.81
N ASN A 70 -38.02 1.77 3.36
CA ASN A 70 -38.99 2.70 2.77
C ASN A 70 -38.31 3.77 1.89
N GLY A 71 -36.99 3.72 1.74
CA GLY A 71 -36.22 4.72 1.00
C GLY A 71 -36.00 6.03 1.76
N SER A 72 -36.28 6.07 3.06
CA SER A 72 -35.99 7.23 3.91
C SER A 72 -34.59 7.13 4.48
N SER A 73 -33.87 8.25 4.49
CA SER A 73 -32.51 8.30 5.05
C SER A 73 -32.53 8.15 6.58
N LYS A 74 -31.89 7.11 7.11
CA LYS A 74 -31.69 6.88 8.55
C LYS A 74 -30.31 7.31 9.05
N GLY A 75 -29.41 7.70 8.15
CA GLY A 75 -28.02 8.01 8.48
C GLY A 75 -27.19 8.28 7.24
N TRP A 76 -25.88 8.34 7.40
CA TRP A 76 -24.91 8.45 6.31
C TRP A 76 -23.90 7.30 6.34
N ILE A 77 -23.44 6.91 5.16
CA ILE A 77 -22.40 5.90 4.97
C ILE A 77 -21.20 6.57 4.33
N VAL A 78 -20.07 6.54 5.05
CA VAL A 78 -18.75 6.82 4.47
C VAL A 78 -18.26 5.54 3.80
N ALA A 79 -18.19 5.54 2.48
CA ALA A 79 -17.79 4.38 1.70
C ALA A 79 -16.42 4.59 1.05
N ASP A 80 -15.60 3.54 1.07
CA ASP A 80 -14.33 3.46 0.36
C ASP A 80 -14.34 2.22 -0.54
N LEU A 81 -14.01 2.40 -1.82
CA LEU A 81 -14.04 1.35 -2.83
C LEU A 81 -12.70 0.62 -2.88
N LYS A 82 -12.75 -0.69 -2.64
CA LYS A 82 -11.57 -1.57 -2.71
C LYS A 82 -11.66 -2.49 -3.93
N THR A 83 -10.56 -2.52 -4.69
CA THR A 83 -10.34 -3.44 -5.83
C THR A 83 -9.41 -4.61 -5.47
N GLY A 84 -8.80 -4.57 -4.29
CA GLY A 84 -7.92 -5.60 -3.76
C GLY A 84 -8.65 -6.85 -3.27
N ASN A 85 -7.90 -7.73 -2.60
CA ASN A 85 -8.44 -8.97 -2.04
C ASN A 85 -9.44 -8.67 -0.91
N PRO A 86 -10.68 -9.20 -0.99
CA PRO A 86 -11.66 -9.08 0.08
C PRO A 86 -11.15 -9.73 1.38
N PRO A 87 -11.52 -9.18 2.55
CA PRO A 87 -11.18 -9.79 3.82
C PRO A 87 -11.88 -11.15 3.95
N LYS A 88 -11.19 -12.14 4.53
CA LYS A 88 -11.77 -13.48 4.78
C LYS A 88 -12.83 -13.48 5.88
N GLN A 89 -12.70 -12.60 6.87
CA GLN A 89 -13.62 -12.52 8.01
C GLN A 89 -13.82 -11.09 8.50
N LYS A 90 -12.73 -10.40 8.89
CA LYS A 90 -12.75 -9.03 9.39
C LYS A 90 -11.86 -8.14 8.54
N LEU A 91 -12.20 -6.86 8.46
CA LEU A 91 -11.33 -5.84 7.89
C LEU A 91 -9.94 -5.90 8.53
N ASN A 92 -8.91 -5.76 7.71
CA ASN A 92 -7.56 -5.50 8.21
C ASN A 92 -7.59 -4.22 9.07
N GLU A 93 -6.86 -4.22 10.18
CA GLU A 93 -6.85 -3.09 11.12
C GLU A 93 -6.50 -1.76 10.45
N LYS A 94 -5.54 -1.72 9.53
CA LYS A 94 -5.17 -0.51 8.78
C LYS A 94 -6.34 0.03 7.95
N VAL A 95 -7.07 -0.86 7.28
CA VAL A 95 -8.26 -0.49 6.47
C VAL A 95 -9.37 -0.01 7.38
N SER A 96 -9.61 -0.69 8.51
CA SER A 96 -10.59 -0.26 9.51
C SER A 96 -10.25 1.11 10.10
N ARG A 97 -8.97 1.38 10.42
CA ARG A 97 -8.51 2.68 10.92
C ARG A 97 -8.69 3.77 9.87
N GLN A 98 -8.36 3.52 8.60
CA GLN A 98 -8.58 4.46 7.50
C GLN A 98 -10.07 4.83 7.35
N LEU A 99 -10.96 3.84 7.30
CA LEU A 99 -12.40 4.06 7.20
C LEU A 99 -12.96 4.86 8.37
N ARG A 100 -12.54 4.52 9.60
CA ARG A 100 -12.92 5.26 10.81
C ARG A 100 -12.37 6.68 10.77
N PHE A 101 -11.14 6.89 10.32
CA PHE A 101 -10.56 8.22 10.17
C PHE A 101 -11.41 9.13 9.28
N TYR A 102 -11.89 8.65 8.13
CA TYR A 102 -12.80 9.42 7.27
C TYR A 102 -14.15 9.69 7.92
N ARG A 103 -14.74 8.68 8.59
CA ARG A 103 -15.98 8.87 9.37
C ARG A 103 -15.80 9.93 10.43
N ASP A 104 -14.71 9.88 11.18
CA ASP A 104 -14.51 10.74 12.33
C ASP A 104 -14.23 12.19 11.90
N LEU A 105 -13.43 12.40 10.84
CA LEU A 105 -13.27 13.72 10.23
C LEU A 105 -14.59 14.26 9.67
N LEU A 106 -15.43 13.40 9.07
CA LEU A 106 -16.75 13.84 8.61
C LEU A 106 -17.63 14.30 9.77
N LYS A 107 -17.61 13.58 10.90
CA LYS A 107 -18.36 13.93 12.10
C LYS A 107 -17.87 15.22 12.74
N GLU A 108 -16.56 15.40 12.85
CA GLU A 108 -15.95 16.65 13.33
C GLU A 108 -16.39 17.84 12.48
N ASN A 109 -16.37 17.70 11.15
CA ASN A 109 -16.79 18.75 10.22
C ASN A 109 -18.31 19.02 10.20
N ASN A 110 -19.13 18.16 10.80
CA ASN A 110 -20.59 18.25 10.76
C ASN A 110 -21.20 17.93 12.13
N PRO A 111 -21.19 18.86 13.11
CA PRO A 111 -21.63 18.57 14.49
C PRO A 111 -23.06 18.02 14.62
N ASP A 112 -23.95 18.41 13.70
CA ASP A 112 -25.36 17.97 13.66
C ASP A 112 -25.59 16.79 12.68
N HIS A 113 -24.54 16.02 12.38
CA HIS A 113 -24.65 14.86 11.49
C HIS A 113 -25.70 13.84 12.00
N PRO A 114 -26.46 13.16 11.12
CA PRO A 114 -27.26 12.00 11.50
C PRO A 114 -26.33 10.83 11.87
N PRO A 115 -26.83 9.66 12.30
CA PRO A 115 -25.96 8.50 12.53
C PRO A 115 -25.04 8.22 11.33
N VAL A 116 -23.73 8.11 11.57
CA VAL A 116 -22.72 7.83 10.52
C VAL A 116 -21.92 6.59 10.86
N HIS A 117 -21.78 5.69 9.89
CA HIS A 117 -20.84 4.57 9.91
C HIS A 117 -20.00 4.51 8.63
N ALA A 118 -18.93 3.71 8.66
CA ALA A 118 -18.01 3.55 7.54
C ALA A 118 -18.00 2.12 7.02
N GLU A 119 -17.84 1.98 5.70
CA GLU A 119 -17.88 0.70 5.01
C GLU A 119 -16.77 0.59 3.94
N GLY A 120 -16.08 -0.55 3.92
CA GLY A 120 -15.23 -0.95 2.81
C GLY A 120 -16.02 -1.76 1.79
N TRP A 121 -16.09 -1.28 0.55
CA TRP A 121 -16.85 -1.88 -0.53
C TRP A 121 -15.93 -2.63 -1.49
N TYR A 122 -15.97 -3.96 -1.45
CA TYR A 122 -15.09 -4.81 -2.25
C TYR A 122 -15.78 -5.22 -3.54
N SER A 123 -15.44 -4.51 -4.61
CA SER A 123 -16.02 -4.70 -5.94
C SER A 123 -15.82 -6.11 -6.50
N SER A 124 -14.68 -6.76 -6.21
CA SER A 124 -14.30 -8.05 -6.78
C SER A 124 -15.23 -9.22 -6.40
N ASN A 125 -15.83 -9.17 -5.21
CA ASN A 125 -16.80 -10.18 -4.75
C ASN A 125 -18.12 -9.57 -4.26
N GLN A 126 -18.32 -8.27 -4.48
CA GLN A 126 -19.51 -7.52 -4.09
C GLN A 126 -19.83 -7.60 -2.59
N THR A 127 -18.80 -7.65 -1.73
CA THR A 127 -18.98 -7.68 -0.27
C THR A 127 -18.78 -6.31 0.35
N VAL A 128 -19.52 -6.05 1.41
CA VAL A 128 -19.48 -4.81 2.19
C VAL A 128 -19.07 -5.16 3.61
N HIS A 129 -18.09 -4.44 4.15
CA HIS A 129 -17.56 -4.69 5.49
C HIS A 129 -17.58 -3.39 6.30
N ARG A 130 -18.22 -3.43 7.46
CA ARG A 130 -18.35 -2.27 8.34
C ARG A 130 -17.08 -2.08 9.18
N ALA A 131 -16.64 -0.83 9.31
CA ALA A 131 -15.57 -0.44 10.21
C ALA A 131 -16.14 0.14 11.51
N ASP A 132 -16.22 -0.71 12.53
CA ASP A 132 -16.71 -0.35 13.85
C ASP A 132 -15.59 -0.03 14.83
N GLY A 133 -15.94 0.72 15.88
CA GLY A 133 -15.03 1.11 16.95
C GLY A 133 -15.01 2.62 17.20
N PRO A 134 -14.27 3.04 18.25
CA PRO A 134 -14.19 4.43 18.67
C PRO A 134 -13.55 5.34 17.62
N SER A 135 -13.55 6.64 17.89
CA SER A 135 -12.85 7.61 17.06
C SER A 135 -11.35 7.33 17.05
N VAL A 136 -10.69 7.53 15.90
CA VAL A 136 -9.23 7.36 15.74
C VAL A 136 -8.48 8.69 15.58
N LEU A 137 -9.16 9.84 15.68
CA LEU A 137 -8.54 11.15 15.42
C LEU A 137 -7.43 11.49 16.41
N ALA A 138 -7.60 11.16 17.70
CA ALA A 138 -6.59 11.41 18.72
C ALA A 138 -5.28 10.65 18.44
N GLU A 139 -5.39 9.34 18.16
CA GLU A 139 -4.23 8.51 17.77
C GLU A 139 -3.62 8.97 16.44
N ALA A 140 -4.44 9.40 15.47
CA ALA A 140 -3.96 9.91 14.20
C ALA A 140 -3.17 11.22 14.38
N LEU A 141 -3.63 12.10 15.28
CA LEU A 141 -2.93 13.34 15.62
C LEU A 141 -1.61 13.05 16.35
N GLU A 142 -1.59 12.11 17.29
CA GLU A 142 -0.37 11.67 17.96
C GLU A 142 0.66 11.13 16.96
N ALA A 143 0.22 10.29 16.03
CA ALA A 143 1.09 9.78 14.96
C ALA A 143 1.59 10.91 14.04
N TRP A 144 0.71 11.85 13.67
CA TRP A 144 1.09 13.02 12.87
C TRP A 144 2.16 13.88 13.55
N GLU A 145 2.00 14.13 14.85
CA GLU A 145 2.99 14.86 15.67
C GLU A 145 4.31 14.10 15.76
N GLY A 146 4.26 12.77 15.89
CA GLY A 146 5.44 11.91 15.91
C GLY A 146 6.19 11.85 14.58
N MET A 147 5.53 12.13 13.45
CA MET A 147 6.14 12.15 12.11
C MET A 147 6.82 13.48 11.76
N ARG A 148 6.90 14.43 12.71
CA ARG A 148 7.62 15.69 12.47
C ARG A 148 9.06 15.41 12.03
N PRO A 149 9.55 16.05 10.95
CA PRO A 149 10.90 15.85 10.48
C PRO A 149 11.95 16.19 11.55
N THR A 150 12.66 15.16 12.03
CA THR A 150 13.78 15.24 12.97
C THR A 150 15.12 15.05 12.26
N LYS A 151 16.23 15.35 12.95
CA LYS A 151 17.56 15.03 12.43
C LYS A 151 17.76 13.51 12.33
N THR A 152 17.36 12.79 13.37
CA THR A 152 17.43 11.32 13.42
C THR A 152 16.21 10.70 12.75
N PRO A 153 16.34 9.64 11.94
CA PRO A 153 15.22 8.86 11.43
C PRO A 153 14.29 8.37 12.55
N LEU A 154 13.04 8.07 12.19
CA LEU A 154 12.09 7.46 13.11
C LEU A 154 12.53 6.05 13.49
N GLU A 155 12.22 5.65 14.72
CA GLU A 155 12.55 4.32 15.23
C GLU A 155 11.92 3.22 14.34
N PRO A 156 12.73 2.33 13.77
CA PRO A 156 12.25 1.30 12.86
C PRO A 156 11.60 0.15 13.63
N THR A 157 10.53 -0.40 13.06
CA THR A 157 9.81 -1.55 13.62
C THR A 157 9.82 -2.71 12.63
N PRO A 158 10.98 -3.37 12.42
CA PRO A 158 11.11 -4.43 11.44
C PRO A 158 10.17 -5.59 11.79
N GLY A 159 9.41 -6.04 10.79
CA GLY A 159 8.45 -7.13 10.94
C GLY A 159 8.05 -7.66 9.56
N GLU A 160 7.58 -8.91 9.48
CA GLU A 160 7.25 -9.53 8.18
C GLU A 160 6.24 -8.71 7.38
N MET A 161 5.24 -8.13 8.05
CA MET A 161 4.23 -7.29 7.40
C MET A 161 4.78 -5.90 7.02
N GLN A 162 5.57 -5.29 7.90
CA GLN A 162 6.14 -3.95 7.73
C GLN A 162 7.19 -3.95 6.63
N CYS A 163 8.12 -4.90 6.70
CA CYS A 163 9.19 -5.03 5.74
C CYS A 163 8.75 -5.73 4.47
N GLY A 164 7.74 -6.61 4.46
CA GLY A 164 7.39 -7.43 3.29
C GLY A 164 7.31 -6.67 1.95
N PHE A 165 6.68 -5.48 1.95
CA PHE A 165 6.51 -4.61 0.78
C PHE A 165 7.00 -3.17 1.04
N CYS A 166 8.01 -3.01 1.90
CA CYS A 166 8.55 -1.69 2.21
C CYS A 166 9.44 -1.18 1.07
N GLU A 167 9.07 -0.03 0.51
CA GLU A 167 9.82 0.67 -0.55
C GLU A 167 11.11 1.33 -0.01
N TRP A 168 11.25 1.47 1.31
CA TRP A 168 12.37 2.17 1.93
C TRP A 168 13.58 1.27 2.24
N LYS A 169 13.56 0.00 1.83
CA LYS A 169 14.59 -0.98 2.22
C LYS A 169 15.99 -0.58 1.79
N ALA A 170 16.17 -0.01 0.60
CA ALA A 170 17.50 0.42 0.13
C ALA A 170 18.18 1.45 1.06
N TRP A 171 17.40 2.13 1.90
CA TRP A 171 17.84 3.18 2.82
C TRP A 171 17.67 2.81 4.31
N CYS A 172 17.09 1.65 4.63
CA CYS A 172 16.79 1.25 6.00
C CYS A 172 17.76 0.14 6.46
N PRO A 173 18.76 0.41 7.30
CA PRO A 173 19.68 -0.64 7.74
C PRO A 173 18.99 -1.69 8.63
N SER A 174 17.96 -1.29 9.38
CA SER A 174 17.35 -2.13 10.42
C SER A 174 16.61 -3.36 9.91
N TRP A 175 16.07 -3.36 8.69
CA TRP A 175 15.48 -4.60 8.14
C TRP A 175 16.56 -5.62 7.78
N TRP A 176 17.73 -5.16 7.32
CA TRP A 176 18.84 -6.03 6.97
C TRP A 176 19.53 -6.59 8.23
N VAL A 177 19.64 -5.76 9.26
CA VAL A 177 20.04 -6.18 10.62
C VAL A 177 19.06 -7.22 11.18
N ALA A 178 17.75 -6.96 11.11
CA ALA A 178 16.74 -7.92 11.56
C ALA A 178 16.80 -9.25 10.80
N ARG A 179 17.28 -9.26 9.54
CA ARG A 179 17.55 -10.48 8.77
C ARG A 179 18.77 -11.23 9.29
N ARG A 180 19.87 -10.54 9.61
CA ARG A 180 21.06 -11.13 10.25
C ARG A 180 20.70 -11.78 11.59
N ASP A 181 19.91 -11.10 12.39
CA ASP A 181 19.56 -11.52 13.75
C ASP A 181 18.45 -12.58 13.79
N GLY A 182 17.95 -13.00 12.62
CA GLY A 182 16.94 -14.05 12.49
C GLY A 182 15.51 -13.62 12.84
N LEU A 183 15.27 -12.32 13.05
CA LEU A 183 13.94 -11.76 13.30
C LEU A 183 13.07 -11.76 12.04
N LEU A 184 13.68 -11.60 10.87
CA LEU A 184 13.01 -11.66 9.58
C LEU A 184 13.47 -12.87 8.76
N PRO A 185 12.56 -13.62 8.13
CA PRO A 185 12.96 -14.72 7.27
C PRO A 185 13.54 -14.21 5.93
N PRO A 186 14.29 -15.08 5.22
CA PRO A 186 14.88 -14.74 3.93
C PRO A 186 13.89 -14.39 2.80
N GLY A 187 12.60 -14.71 2.99
CA GLY A 187 11.61 -14.76 1.92
C GLY A 187 11.67 -16.10 1.17
N ALA A 188 10.51 -16.65 0.82
CA ALA A 188 10.44 -17.95 0.15
C ALA A 188 10.78 -17.81 -1.35
N MET A 189 9.82 -17.32 -2.14
CA MET A 189 9.92 -17.19 -3.59
C MET A 189 10.55 -15.86 -4.04
N PHE A 190 10.23 -14.78 -3.33
CA PHE A 190 10.78 -13.45 -3.59
C PHE A 190 11.68 -13.07 -2.43
N ARG A 191 12.86 -12.53 -2.74
CA ARG A 191 13.88 -12.17 -1.77
C ARG A 191 14.44 -10.81 -2.09
N ASP A 192 14.67 -10.06 -1.02
CA ASP A 192 15.48 -8.86 -1.07
C ASP A 192 16.88 -9.17 -0.58
N GLU A 193 17.87 -8.55 -1.23
CA GLU A 193 19.29 -8.77 -0.98
C GLU A 193 20.06 -7.45 -1.04
N VAL A 194 21.13 -7.37 -0.24
CA VAL A 194 22.16 -6.35 -0.41
C VAL A 194 23.42 -7.04 -0.93
N VAL A 195 23.96 -6.57 -2.04
CA VAL A 195 25.00 -7.28 -2.80
C VAL A 195 26.12 -6.37 -3.29
N SER A 196 27.26 -6.96 -3.60
CA SER A 196 28.26 -6.36 -4.49
C SER A 196 28.25 -7.07 -5.84
N THR A 197 28.57 -6.32 -6.91
CA THR A 197 28.65 -6.85 -8.27
C THR A 197 30.03 -7.42 -8.53
N ILE A 198 30.12 -8.73 -8.80
CA ILE A 198 31.38 -9.40 -9.16
C ILE A 198 31.60 -9.38 -10.67
N ARG A 199 30.52 -9.62 -11.42
CA ARG A 199 30.52 -9.58 -12.88
C ARG A 199 29.13 -9.24 -13.37
N PHE A 200 29.05 -8.42 -14.40
CA PHE A 200 27.82 -8.12 -15.11
C PHE A 200 28.10 -8.14 -16.60
N ASP A 201 27.21 -8.78 -17.36
CA ASP A 201 27.20 -8.78 -18.81
C ASP A 201 25.93 -8.07 -19.28
N SER A 202 26.10 -6.85 -19.79
CA SER A 202 25.02 -5.96 -20.21
C SER A 202 24.24 -6.49 -21.41
N GLU A 203 24.86 -7.30 -22.28
CA GLU A 203 24.19 -7.82 -23.48
C GLU A 203 23.23 -8.96 -23.13
N SER A 204 23.64 -9.87 -22.25
CA SER A 204 22.83 -11.02 -21.85
C SER A 204 21.96 -10.78 -20.61
N GLY A 205 22.25 -9.71 -19.85
CA GLY A 205 21.67 -9.44 -18.54
C GLY A 205 22.13 -10.41 -17.45
N ALA A 206 23.16 -11.21 -17.71
CA ALA A 206 23.71 -12.14 -16.72
C ALA A 206 24.60 -11.40 -15.70
N ALA A 207 24.38 -11.67 -14.41
CA ALA A 207 25.18 -11.12 -13.33
C ALA A 207 25.64 -12.20 -12.35
N LEU A 208 26.80 -11.97 -11.74
CA LEU A 208 27.28 -12.69 -10.57
C LEU A 208 27.36 -11.70 -9.41
N PHE A 209 26.55 -11.94 -8.38
CA PHE A 209 26.52 -11.14 -7.17
C PHE A 209 27.14 -11.87 -6.00
N GLN A 210 27.68 -11.09 -5.06
CA GLN A 210 28.10 -11.55 -3.74
C GLN A 210 27.21 -10.88 -2.69
N ARG A 211 26.60 -11.66 -1.79
CA ARG A 211 25.81 -11.10 -0.69
C ARG A 211 26.73 -10.33 0.26
N MET A 212 26.24 -9.17 0.69
CA MET A 212 26.89 -8.28 1.64
C MET A 212 26.09 -8.25 2.95
N PRO A 213 26.33 -9.17 3.91
CA PRO A 213 25.64 -9.14 5.21
C PRO A 213 25.99 -7.89 6.04
N PRO A 214 25.09 -7.44 6.92
CA PRO A 214 25.38 -6.32 7.80
C PRO A 214 26.33 -6.74 8.93
N VAL A 215 27.26 -5.87 9.31
CA VAL A 215 28.18 -6.09 10.43
C VAL A 215 27.95 -5.14 11.61
N GLY A 216 27.41 -3.97 11.34
CA GLY A 216 26.92 -3.03 12.34
C GLY A 216 25.41 -2.88 12.28
N ASP A 217 24.92 -1.81 12.89
CA ASP A 217 23.49 -1.47 12.93
C ASP A 217 23.14 -0.28 12.02
N ASP A 218 24.16 0.43 11.52
CA ASP A 218 24.04 1.66 10.74
C ASP A 218 24.24 1.42 9.23
N GLY A 219 24.18 0.15 8.82
CA GLY A 219 24.21 -0.27 7.41
C GLY A 219 25.60 -0.56 6.86
N GLU A 220 26.61 -0.69 7.72
CA GLU A 220 27.91 -1.24 7.36
C GLU A 220 27.78 -2.70 6.96
N LEU A 221 28.51 -3.07 5.91
CA LEU A 221 28.45 -4.39 5.31
C LEU A 221 29.83 -5.05 5.29
N ALA A 222 29.85 -6.38 5.31
CA ALA A 222 31.04 -7.16 5.01
C ALA A 222 30.85 -8.00 3.75
N ALA A 223 31.95 -8.44 3.16
CA ALA A 223 31.91 -9.47 2.14
C ALA A 223 31.54 -10.82 2.77
N SER A 224 30.81 -11.65 2.03
CA SER A 224 30.54 -13.04 2.41
C SER A 224 30.97 -14.04 1.34
N ASP A 225 31.10 -15.31 1.69
CA ASP A 225 31.37 -16.37 0.71
C ASP A 225 30.13 -16.74 -0.12
N HIS A 226 28.98 -16.12 0.16
CA HIS A 226 27.73 -16.41 -0.53
C HIS A 226 27.65 -15.65 -1.85
N ARG A 227 27.89 -16.37 -2.96
CA ARG A 227 27.73 -15.86 -4.33
C ARG A 227 26.57 -16.54 -5.04
N PHE A 228 25.87 -15.79 -5.88
CA PHE A 228 24.77 -16.32 -6.68
C PHE A 228 24.70 -15.66 -8.05
N GLY A 229 24.25 -16.44 -9.03
CA GLY A 229 23.98 -15.95 -10.38
C GLY A 229 22.61 -15.31 -10.45
N ALA A 230 22.48 -14.27 -11.28
CA ALA A 230 21.22 -13.61 -11.55
C ALA A 230 21.05 -13.35 -13.05
N ILE A 231 19.79 -13.29 -13.49
CA ILE A 231 19.38 -12.86 -14.82
C ILE A 231 18.50 -11.62 -14.65
N LEU A 232 18.94 -10.50 -15.19
CA LEU A 232 18.24 -9.23 -15.20
C LEU A 232 17.60 -9.01 -16.57
N ARG A 233 16.35 -8.57 -16.58
CA ARG A 233 15.59 -8.21 -17.78
C ARG A 233 14.83 -6.92 -17.58
N ASP A 234 14.41 -6.33 -18.69
CA ASP A 234 13.47 -5.21 -18.74
C ASP A 234 13.90 -4.04 -17.82
N GLN A 235 13.03 -3.54 -16.94
CA GLN A 235 13.36 -2.43 -16.04
C GLN A 235 14.60 -2.71 -15.16
N ALA A 236 14.74 -3.92 -14.62
CA ALA A 236 15.87 -4.26 -13.75
C ALA A 236 17.20 -4.24 -14.50
N LEU A 237 17.21 -4.67 -15.77
CA LEU A 237 18.39 -4.56 -16.62
C LEU A 237 18.76 -3.09 -16.88
N THR A 238 17.75 -2.27 -17.16
CA THR A 238 17.91 -0.82 -17.39
C THR A 238 18.51 -0.13 -16.16
N GLN A 239 17.93 -0.37 -14.97
CA GLN A 239 18.43 0.18 -13.70
C GLN A 239 19.87 -0.26 -13.40
N MET A 240 20.21 -1.53 -13.64
CA MET A 240 21.57 -2.02 -13.46
C MET A 240 22.56 -1.33 -14.42
N GLN A 241 22.17 -1.16 -15.69
CA GLN A 241 23.00 -0.47 -16.67
C GLN A 241 23.23 1.00 -16.28
N GLU A 242 22.17 1.70 -15.85
CA GLU A 242 22.26 3.08 -15.38
C GLU A 242 23.23 3.23 -14.19
N LEU A 243 23.20 2.28 -13.25
CA LEU A 243 24.16 2.27 -12.13
C LEU A 243 25.60 2.09 -12.60
N ILE A 244 25.85 1.14 -13.50
CA ILE A 244 27.19 0.91 -14.04
C ILE A 244 27.69 2.11 -14.85
N ASP A 245 26.84 2.68 -15.71
CA ASP A 245 27.17 3.83 -16.54
C ASP A 245 27.43 5.10 -15.72
N SER A 246 26.78 5.22 -14.55
CA SER A 246 27.05 6.29 -13.58
C SER A 246 28.40 6.15 -12.87
N GLY A 247 29.07 4.99 -12.99
CA GLY A 247 30.31 4.68 -12.29
C GLY A 247 30.09 4.29 -10.82
N TYR A 248 28.89 3.84 -10.45
CA TYR A 248 28.61 3.42 -9.08
C TYR A 248 29.29 2.08 -8.75
N GLU A 249 30.23 2.10 -7.80
CA GLU A 249 30.98 0.91 -7.35
C GLU A 249 30.50 0.36 -5.99
N GLY A 250 29.50 1.00 -5.39
CA GLY A 250 29.02 0.64 -4.05
C GLY A 250 28.11 -0.60 -4.02
N PRO A 251 27.71 -1.04 -2.81
CA PRO A 251 26.73 -2.12 -2.64
C PRO A 251 25.36 -1.74 -3.23
N ILE A 252 24.64 -2.73 -3.75
CA ILE A 252 23.36 -2.59 -4.45
C ILE A 252 22.29 -3.32 -3.65
N PHE A 253 21.14 -2.69 -3.48
CA PHE A 253 19.90 -3.31 -3.05
C PHE A 253 19.18 -3.94 -4.24
N LEU A 254 18.85 -5.23 -4.12
CA LEU A 254 18.00 -5.97 -5.05
C LEU A 254 16.64 -6.21 -4.37
N GLY A 255 15.59 -5.55 -4.85
CA GLY A 255 14.23 -5.68 -4.35
C GLY A 255 13.41 -6.70 -5.13
N SER A 256 12.64 -7.52 -4.41
CA SER A 256 11.67 -8.48 -4.97
C SER A 256 12.24 -9.44 -6.01
N ALA A 257 13.50 -9.85 -5.86
CA ALA A 257 14.13 -10.80 -6.78
C ALA A 257 13.49 -12.18 -6.63
N ARG A 258 13.02 -12.77 -7.74
CA ARG A 258 12.44 -14.11 -7.72
C ARG A 258 13.55 -15.15 -7.69
N VAL A 259 13.52 -16.06 -6.73
CA VAL A 259 14.49 -17.14 -6.60
C VAL A 259 13.94 -18.42 -7.24
N ASP A 260 14.67 -18.97 -8.20
CA ASP A 260 14.41 -20.28 -8.80
C ASP A 260 15.66 -21.17 -8.66
N GLY A 261 15.61 -22.11 -7.72
CA GLY A 261 16.76 -22.92 -7.34
C GLY A 261 17.92 -22.07 -6.81
N LYS A 262 18.98 -21.94 -7.61
CA LYS A 262 20.19 -21.16 -7.29
C LYS A 262 20.31 -19.85 -8.08
N ILE A 263 19.35 -19.55 -8.96
CA ILE A 263 19.38 -18.40 -9.85
C ILE A 263 18.34 -17.38 -9.39
N PHE A 264 18.76 -16.12 -9.39
CA PHE A 264 17.88 -14.98 -9.11
C PHE A 264 17.38 -14.39 -10.43
N HIS A 265 16.09 -14.08 -10.50
CA HIS A 265 15.46 -13.49 -11.67
C HIS A 265 14.92 -12.11 -11.29
N LEU A 266 15.38 -11.10 -12.02
CA LEU A 266 14.97 -9.71 -11.85
C LEU A 266 14.33 -9.20 -13.14
N GLY A 267 13.19 -8.53 -13.03
CA GLY A 267 12.40 -8.01 -14.16
C GLY A 267 11.70 -6.70 -13.80
N ASP A 268 10.61 -6.37 -14.49
CA ASP A 268 9.91 -5.08 -14.34
C ASP A 268 9.41 -4.74 -12.93
N TRP A 269 9.17 -5.74 -12.09
CA TRP A 269 8.71 -5.55 -10.71
C TRP A 269 9.84 -5.44 -9.69
N CYS A 270 11.09 -5.62 -10.13
CA CYS A 270 12.25 -5.58 -9.26
C CYS A 270 12.84 -4.19 -9.18
N GLU A 271 13.49 -3.92 -8.05
CA GLU A 271 14.24 -2.70 -7.83
C GLU A 271 15.73 -3.05 -7.81
N VAL A 272 16.54 -2.31 -8.55
CA VAL A 272 17.99 -2.35 -8.49
C VAL A 272 18.46 -0.95 -8.13
N LEU A 273 18.80 -0.74 -6.85
CA LEU A 273 19.06 0.59 -6.28
C LEU A 273 20.39 0.62 -5.52
N PRO A 274 21.06 1.79 -5.39
CA PRO A 274 22.17 1.95 -4.46
C PRO A 274 21.76 1.63 -3.01
N TRP A 275 22.55 0.82 -2.31
CA TRP A 275 22.43 0.70 -0.86
C TRP A 275 22.97 1.98 -0.21
N THR A 276 22.06 2.81 0.30
CA THR A 276 22.40 4.15 0.83
C THR A 276 21.66 4.39 2.16
N PRO A 277 22.07 3.73 3.26
CA PRO A 277 21.43 3.89 4.56
C PRO A 277 21.22 5.37 4.95
N LEU A 278 19.98 5.74 5.26
CA LEU A 278 19.64 7.08 5.74
C LEU A 278 19.73 7.09 7.27
N LEU A 279 20.85 7.58 7.79
CA LEU A 279 21.13 7.68 9.24
C LEU A 279 20.81 9.06 9.82
N GLU A 280 20.71 10.07 8.96
CA GLU A 280 20.29 11.41 9.32
C GLU A 280 19.47 12.03 8.19
N SER A 281 18.61 12.99 8.57
CA SER A 281 17.90 13.83 7.61
C SER A 281 18.89 14.76 6.94
N ILE A 282 19.21 14.48 5.69
CA ILE A 282 19.96 15.37 4.81
C ILE A 282 18.95 16.36 4.23
N ARG A 283 19.05 17.62 4.63
CA ARG A 283 18.30 18.72 3.99
C ARG A 283 19.29 19.53 3.18
N GLU A 284 19.14 19.51 1.86
CA GLU A 284 19.74 20.50 0.97
C GLU A 284 18.97 21.83 1.03
#